data_AF-T1CB13-F1
#
_entry.id   AF-T1CB13-F1
#
_cell.length_a   1.000
_cell.length_b   1.000
_cell.length_c   1.000
_cell.angle_alpha   90.00
_cell.angle_beta   90.00
_cell.angle_gamma   90.00
#
_symmetry.space_group_name_H-M   'P 1'
#
loop_
_entity.id
_entity.type
_entity.pdbx_description
1 polymer ?
#
loop_
_entity_poly.entity_id
_entity_poly.type
_entity_poly.pdbx_seq_one_letter_code
_entity_poly.pdbx_strand_id
1 'polypeptide(L)'
;MRLIKLDTWFVRYGLALLCVNLLLSGCGLTSGHASLDAGTKYQAKGEYRAAYIEAKKVLQRDSKNGNAWLLLGQASLMLGNPKDALSDLQNAKTNSVPAERWATPLGRALLVTQQYDKLLETLSPDKAFEPKVKARVNVLRGDAYRGLKQFDQARQSYQAALTLDPRDPAALVGLAKLAAIASDPGSAGHYVQQALSAAPDNP
;
A
#
# COMPACT_ATOMS: atom_id res chain seq x y z
N MET A 1 -41.72 44.92 61.64
CA MET A 1 -41.21 44.70 60.27
C MET A 1 -39.74 44.31 60.37
N ARG A 2 -39.43 42.99 60.39
CA ARG A 2 -38.06 42.47 60.56
C ARG A 2 -37.45 42.24 59.17
N LEU A 3 -36.38 42.97 58.84
CA LEU A 3 -35.60 42.76 57.62
C LEU A 3 -34.51 41.73 57.91
N ILE A 4 -34.61 40.57 57.26
CA ILE A 4 -33.61 39.50 57.28
C ILE A 4 -32.46 39.95 56.37
N LYS A 5 -31.27 40.19 56.94
CA LYS A 5 -30.05 40.36 56.15
C LYS A 5 -29.60 38.97 55.67
N LEU A 6 -29.72 38.71 54.37
CA LEU A 6 -29.12 37.52 53.76
C LEU A 6 -27.60 37.68 53.77
N ASP A 7 -26.92 36.74 54.41
CA ASP A 7 -25.47 36.67 54.49
C ASP A 7 -24.87 36.35 53.11
N THR A 8 -24.12 37.29 52.56
CA THR A 8 -23.47 37.22 51.24
C THR A 8 -22.29 36.23 51.19
N TRP A 9 -22.03 35.53 52.29
CA TRP A 9 -20.94 34.57 52.44
C TRP A 9 -21.15 33.29 51.62
N PHE A 10 -22.39 32.80 51.48
CA PHE A 10 -22.71 31.58 50.73
C PHE A 10 -22.53 31.71 49.21
N VAL A 11 -22.69 32.92 48.65
CA VAL A 11 -22.63 33.15 47.20
C VAL A 11 -21.18 33.07 46.67
N ARG A 12 -20.18 33.40 47.49
CA ARG A 12 -18.77 33.41 47.07
C ARG A 12 -18.15 32.01 47.06
N TYR A 13 -18.60 31.10 47.93
CA TYR A 13 -18.08 29.72 47.97
C TYR A 13 -18.80 28.75 47.01
N GLY A 14 -20.02 29.08 46.57
CA GLY A 14 -20.75 28.27 45.58
C GLY A 14 -20.13 28.29 44.17
N LEU A 15 -19.39 29.35 43.82
CA LEU A 15 -18.76 29.49 42.49
C LEU A 15 -17.38 28.84 42.36
N ALA A 16 -16.71 28.50 43.47
CA ALA A 16 -15.41 27.83 43.43
C ALA A 16 -15.50 26.31 43.24
N LEU A 17 -16.67 25.71 43.46
CA LEU A 17 -16.89 24.26 43.34
C LEU A 17 -17.42 23.80 41.97
N LEU A 18 -17.71 24.73 41.04
CA LEU A 18 -18.26 24.38 39.73
C LEU A 18 -17.22 24.28 38.60
N CYS A 19 -15.97 24.71 38.80
CA CYS A 19 -14.93 24.69 37.76
C CYS A 19 -13.92 23.53 37.86
N VAL A 20 -13.95 22.73 38.92
CA VAL A 20 -12.98 21.62 39.11
C VAL A 20 -13.49 20.26 38.60
N ASN A 21 -14.80 20.12 38.33
CA ASN A 21 -15.40 18.85 37.88
C ASN A 21 -15.58 18.71 36.35
N LEU A 22 -15.02 19.61 35.55
CA LEU A 22 -15.11 19.57 34.08
C LEU A 22 -13.84 19.00 33.40
N LEU A 23 -13.06 18.19 34.13
CA LEU A 23 -11.89 17.47 33.57
C LEU A 23 -12.13 15.98 33.28
N LEU A 24 -13.36 15.48 33.43
CA LEU A 24 -13.66 14.04 33.30
C LEU A 24 -14.77 13.74 32.29
N SER A 25 -14.74 14.41 31.14
CA SER A 25 -15.53 13.99 29.97
C SER A 25 -14.66 13.93 28.72
N GLY A 26 -13.52 13.26 28.85
CA GLY A 26 -12.86 12.59 27.72
C GLY A 26 -13.71 11.40 27.32
N CYS A 27 -14.80 11.65 26.58
CA CYS A 27 -15.61 10.62 25.95
C CYS A 27 -14.73 9.71 25.09
N GLY A 28 -14.66 8.44 25.48
CA GLY A 28 -14.71 7.32 24.54
C GLY A 28 -13.69 7.28 23.41
N LEU A 29 -12.40 7.55 23.67
CA LEU A 29 -11.39 6.75 22.98
C LEU A 29 -11.36 5.42 23.71
N THR A 30 -12.14 4.45 23.24
CA THR A 30 -11.69 3.07 23.41
C THR A 30 -10.30 3.06 22.77
N SER A 31 -9.28 3.05 23.61
CA SER A 31 -7.92 2.71 23.25
C SER A 31 -7.93 1.24 22.86
N GLY A 32 -8.61 0.92 21.75
CA GLY A 32 -8.38 -0.30 21.03
C GLY A 32 -6.88 -0.30 20.76
N HIS A 33 -6.18 -1.22 21.38
CA HIS A 33 -4.74 -1.33 21.25
C HIS A 33 -4.46 -1.45 19.75
N ALA A 34 -3.88 -0.40 19.16
CA ALA A 34 -3.62 -0.41 17.73
C ALA A 34 -2.81 -1.66 17.41
N SER A 35 -3.33 -2.46 16.48
CA SER A 35 -2.82 -3.78 16.20
C SER A 35 -2.64 -3.93 14.71
N LEU A 36 -1.60 -4.67 14.32
CA LEU A 36 -1.43 -5.09 12.93
C LEU A 36 -2.67 -5.84 12.43
N ASP A 37 -3.34 -6.60 13.29
CA ASP A 37 -4.51 -7.39 12.90
C ASP A 37 -5.70 -6.48 12.52
N ALA A 38 -5.88 -5.38 13.24
CA ALA A 38 -6.91 -4.39 12.89
C ALA A 38 -6.56 -3.73 11.55
N GLY A 39 -5.31 -3.27 11.40
CA GLY A 39 -4.84 -2.64 10.17
C GLY A 39 -4.93 -3.54 8.94
N THR A 40 -4.57 -4.82 9.06
CA THR A 40 -4.69 -5.80 7.97
C THR A 40 -6.14 -6.12 7.61
N LYS A 41 -7.05 -6.17 8.60
CA LYS A 41 -8.50 -6.28 8.35
C LYS A 41 -9.03 -5.07 7.59
N TYR A 42 -8.63 -3.85 7.96
CA TYR A 42 -9.01 -2.65 7.22
C TYR A 42 -8.48 -2.69 5.78
N GLN A 43 -7.23 -3.11 5.59
CA GLN A 43 -6.63 -3.27 4.26
C GLN A 43 -7.42 -4.24 3.38
N ALA A 44 -7.84 -5.38 3.94
CA ALA A 44 -8.63 -6.39 3.23
C ALA A 44 -10.02 -5.88 2.84
N LYS A 45 -10.59 -4.94 3.60
CA LYS A 45 -11.87 -4.28 3.30
C LYS A 45 -11.75 -3.09 2.33
N GLY A 46 -10.54 -2.73 1.91
CA GLY A 46 -10.29 -1.53 1.10
C GLY A 46 -10.32 -0.23 1.90
N GLU A 47 -10.38 -0.31 3.23
CA GLU A 47 -10.37 0.85 4.13
C GLU A 47 -8.93 1.35 4.35
N TYR A 48 -8.26 1.73 3.26
CA TYR A 48 -6.81 2.00 3.24
C TYR A 48 -6.38 3.13 4.19
N ARG A 49 -7.23 4.15 4.39
CA ARG A 49 -6.97 5.22 5.37
C ARG A 49 -6.92 4.68 6.80
N ALA A 50 -7.84 3.78 7.17
CA ALA A 50 -7.86 3.16 8.49
C ALA A 50 -6.66 2.23 8.68
N ALA A 51 -6.32 1.43 7.65
CA ALA A 51 -5.12 0.58 7.66
C ALA A 51 -3.83 1.40 7.86
N TYR A 52 -3.70 2.54 7.17
CA TYR A 52 -2.59 3.48 7.31
C TYR A 52 -2.45 4.01 8.75
N ILE A 53 -3.57 4.45 9.34
CA ILE A 53 -3.60 4.98 10.71
C ILE A 53 -3.18 3.90 11.72
N GLU A 54 -3.72 2.69 11.62
CA GLU A 54 -3.36 1.59 12.51
C GLU A 54 -1.89 1.20 12.39
N ALA A 55 -1.36 1.12 11.16
CA ALA A 55 0.06 0.87 10.92
C ALA A 55 0.95 1.95 11.57
N LYS A 56 0.62 3.23 11.42
CA LYS A 56 1.36 4.33 12.07
C LYS A 56 1.35 4.23 13.59
N LYS A 57 0.21 3.91 14.20
CA LYS A 57 0.11 3.74 15.65
C LYS A 57 0.97 2.58 16.16
N VAL A 58 1.12 1.50 15.38
CA VAL A 58 2.05 0.43 15.75
C VAL A 58 3.50 0.92 15.67
N LEU A 59 3.86 1.62 14.59
CA LEU A 59 5.21 2.16 14.41
C LEU A 59 5.61 3.20 15.46
N GLN A 60 4.65 3.91 16.06
CA GLN A 60 4.90 4.80 17.21
C GLN A 60 5.39 4.04 18.45
N ARG A 61 4.99 2.77 18.62
CA ARG A 61 5.38 1.93 19.77
C ARG A 61 6.58 1.04 19.44
N ASP A 62 6.63 0.56 18.22
CA ASP A 62 7.70 -0.28 17.69
C ASP A 62 8.08 0.19 16.28
N SER A 63 9.04 1.09 16.21
CA SER A 63 9.53 1.68 14.96
C SER A 63 10.27 0.69 14.06
N LYS A 64 10.63 -0.49 14.58
CA LYS A 64 11.29 -1.58 13.82
C LYS A 64 10.31 -2.65 13.36
N ASN A 65 9.02 -2.45 13.55
CA ASN A 65 8.01 -3.42 13.12
C ASN A 65 7.92 -3.48 11.58
N GLY A 66 8.63 -4.43 10.96
CA GLY A 66 8.66 -4.56 9.50
C GLY A 66 7.28 -4.81 8.88
N ASN A 67 6.42 -5.57 9.56
CA ASN A 67 5.06 -5.83 9.05
C ASN A 67 4.16 -4.57 9.11
N ALA A 68 4.36 -3.69 10.09
CA ALA A 68 3.68 -2.40 10.13
C ALA A 68 4.16 -1.48 8.99
N TRP A 69 5.47 -1.44 8.72
CA TRP A 69 6.02 -0.74 7.55
C TRP A 69 5.45 -1.28 6.23
N LEU A 70 5.35 -2.61 6.10
CA LEU A 70 4.75 -3.24 4.92
C LEU A 70 3.29 -2.81 4.73
N LEU A 71 2.50 -2.88 5.80
CA LEU A 71 1.09 -2.48 5.77
C LEU A 71 0.94 -1.00 5.44
N LEU A 72 1.76 -0.15 6.06
CA LEU A 72 1.76 1.30 5.80
C LEU A 72 2.05 1.58 4.33
N GLY A 73 3.11 0.98 3.78
CA GLY A 73 3.49 1.20 2.38
C GLY A 73 2.48 0.67 1.37
N GLN A 74 1.84 -0.47 1.65
CA GLN A 74 0.75 -0.98 0.84
C GLN A 74 -0.48 -0.06 0.89
N ALA A 75 -0.86 0.43 2.08
CA ALA A 75 -1.95 1.39 2.22
C ALA A 75 -1.62 2.72 1.49
N SER A 76 -0.39 3.22 1.61
CA SER A 76 0.10 4.41 0.90
C SER A 76 -0.02 4.28 -0.61
N LEU A 77 0.28 3.12 -1.21
CA LEU A 77 0.06 2.87 -2.64
C LEU A 77 -1.41 3.02 -3.02
N MET A 78 -2.29 2.39 -2.24
CA MET A 78 -3.73 2.40 -2.54
C MET A 78 -4.37 3.77 -2.32
N LEU A 79 -3.75 4.61 -1.49
CA LEU A 79 -4.15 6.01 -1.28
C LEU A 79 -3.58 6.97 -2.33
N GLY A 80 -2.79 6.49 -3.29
CA GLY A 80 -2.20 7.33 -4.32
C GLY A 80 -0.98 8.14 -3.84
N ASN A 81 -0.31 7.68 -2.78
CA ASN A 81 0.89 8.31 -2.20
C ASN A 81 2.14 7.47 -2.50
N PRO A 82 2.61 7.38 -3.76
CA PRO A 82 3.66 6.44 -4.16
C PRO A 82 5.05 6.80 -3.60
N LYS A 83 5.31 8.07 -3.29
CA LYS A 83 6.57 8.50 -2.66
C LYS A 83 6.68 7.99 -1.21
N ASP A 84 5.62 8.16 -0.43
CA ASP A 84 5.54 7.64 0.94
C ASP A 84 5.63 6.11 0.92
N ALA A 85 4.85 5.48 0.04
CA ALA A 85 4.88 4.04 -0.13
C ALA A 85 6.27 3.49 -0.43
N LEU A 86 7.03 4.17 -1.28
CA LEU A 86 8.39 3.76 -1.60
C LEU A 86 9.29 3.74 -0.34
N SER A 87 9.23 4.80 0.47
CA SER A 87 9.99 4.89 1.73
C SER A 87 9.55 3.80 2.71
N ASP A 88 8.23 3.65 2.91
CA ASP A 88 7.66 2.68 3.84
C ASP A 88 8.01 1.23 3.45
N LEU A 89 7.97 0.90 2.15
CA LEU A 89 8.31 -0.44 1.65
C LEU A 89 9.82 -0.72 1.67
N GLN A 90 10.66 0.30 1.55
CA GLN A 90 12.09 0.18 1.82
C GLN A 90 12.34 -0.11 3.30
N ASN A 91 11.63 0.57 4.21
CA ASN A 91 11.70 0.26 5.63
C ASN A 91 11.22 -1.17 5.94
N ALA A 92 10.17 -1.65 5.28
CA ALA A 92 9.72 -3.04 5.41
C ALA A 92 10.84 -4.03 5.02
N LYS A 93 11.50 -3.79 3.88
CA LYS A 93 12.64 -4.59 3.42
C LYS A 93 13.81 -4.56 4.43
N THR A 94 14.16 -3.39 4.96
CA THR A 94 15.25 -3.22 5.94
C THR A 94 14.93 -3.85 7.29
N ASN A 95 13.66 -3.91 7.68
CA ASN A 95 13.19 -4.53 8.92
C ASN A 95 12.77 -6.00 8.71
N SER A 96 13.56 -6.74 7.93
CA SER A 96 13.50 -8.21 7.80
C SER A 96 12.17 -8.79 7.33
N VAL A 97 11.32 -8.03 6.63
CA VAL A 97 10.16 -8.61 5.95
C VAL A 97 10.65 -9.52 4.80
N PRO A 98 10.12 -10.75 4.65
CA PRO A 98 10.47 -11.63 3.55
C PRO A 98 10.22 -10.99 2.18
N ALA A 99 11.09 -11.28 1.20
CA ALA A 99 11.07 -10.67 -0.12
C ALA A 99 9.75 -10.93 -0.87
N GLU A 100 9.14 -12.07 -0.61
CA GLU A 100 7.85 -12.51 -1.15
C GLU A 100 6.73 -11.53 -0.83
N ARG A 101 6.84 -10.78 0.27
CA ARG A 101 5.80 -9.86 0.74
C ARG A 101 6.02 -8.42 0.27
N TRP A 102 7.26 -7.94 0.22
CA TRP A 102 7.54 -6.55 -0.19
C TRP A 102 7.89 -6.39 -1.67
N ALA A 103 8.32 -7.43 -2.39
CA ALA A 103 8.84 -7.29 -3.76
C ALA A 103 7.82 -6.69 -4.73
N THR A 104 6.60 -7.23 -4.76
CA THR A 104 5.54 -6.74 -5.66
C THR A 104 5.11 -5.30 -5.32
N PRO A 105 4.75 -4.95 -4.07
CA PRO A 105 4.36 -3.58 -3.76
C PRO A 105 5.54 -2.60 -3.94
N LEU A 106 6.78 -2.96 -3.57
CA LEU A 106 7.93 -2.08 -3.76
C LEU A 106 8.20 -1.84 -5.25
N GLY A 107 8.12 -2.87 -6.08
CA GLY A 107 8.25 -2.72 -7.53
C GLY A 107 7.16 -1.82 -8.11
N ARG A 108 5.91 -1.90 -7.64
CA ARG A 108 4.84 -0.96 -8.05
C ARG A 108 5.17 0.47 -7.65
N ALA A 109 5.64 0.70 -6.43
CA ALA A 109 6.06 2.04 -5.98
C ALA A 109 7.19 2.60 -6.85
N LEU A 110 8.17 1.77 -7.20
CA LEU A 110 9.28 2.14 -8.09
C LEU A 110 8.78 2.46 -9.52
N LEU A 111 7.85 1.68 -10.08
CA LEU A 111 7.27 1.98 -11.40
C LEU A 111 6.53 3.32 -11.42
N VAL A 112 5.65 3.55 -10.45
CA VAL A 112 4.84 4.78 -10.40
C VAL A 112 5.72 6.02 -10.16
N THR A 113 6.82 5.85 -9.42
CA THR A 113 7.83 6.90 -9.23
C THR A 113 8.90 6.92 -10.33
N GLN A 114 8.73 6.14 -11.41
CA GLN A 114 9.61 6.07 -12.58
C GLN A 114 11.08 5.70 -12.27
N GLN A 115 11.33 5.02 -11.15
CA GLN A 115 12.64 4.52 -10.76
C GLN A 115 12.90 3.14 -11.39
N TYR A 116 12.94 3.10 -12.73
CA TYR A 116 13.02 1.87 -13.51
C TYR A 116 14.33 1.10 -13.28
N ASP A 117 15.49 1.78 -13.32
CA ASP A 117 16.79 1.12 -13.11
C ASP A 117 16.89 0.49 -11.72
N LYS A 118 16.46 1.24 -10.69
CA LYS A 118 16.42 0.75 -9.31
C LYS A 118 15.47 -0.44 -9.13
N LEU A 119 14.37 -0.49 -9.88
CA LEU A 119 13.49 -1.66 -9.92
C LEU A 119 14.22 -2.88 -10.47
N LEU A 120 14.88 -2.73 -11.61
CA LEU A 120 15.59 -3.82 -12.28
C LEU A 120 16.75 -4.37 -11.45
N GLU A 121 17.43 -3.49 -10.70
CA GLU A 121 18.45 -3.86 -9.71
C GLU A 121 17.83 -4.57 -8.50
N THR A 122 16.82 -3.96 -7.88
CA THR A 122 16.20 -4.46 -6.64
C THR A 122 15.51 -5.80 -6.83
N LEU A 123 14.89 -6.00 -8.00
CA LEU A 123 14.12 -7.18 -8.39
C LEU A 123 14.85 -7.93 -9.51
N SER A 124 16.14 -8.23 -9.30
CA SER A 124 16.99 -9.04 -10.20
C SER A 124 16.34 -10.41 -10.55
N PRO A 125 16.57 -10.94 -11.77
CA PRO A 125 16.02 -12.23 -12.18
C PRO A 125 16.62 -13.41 -11.40
N ASP A 126 17.80 -13.23 -10.82
CA ASP A 126 18.53 -14.25 -10.06
C ASP A 126 17.99 -14.39 -8.63
N LYS A 127 17.16 -13.43 -8.18
CA LYS A 127 16.54 -13.52 -6.88
C LYS A 127 15.51 -14.65 -6.87
N ALA A 128 15.70 -15.59 -5.95
CA ALA A 128 14.75 -16.66 -5.71
C ALA A 128 13.44 -16.07 -5.17
N PHE A 129 12.37 -16.31 -5.90
CA PHE A 129 11.00 -15.98 -5.53
C PHE A 129 10.13 -17.19 -5.82
N GLU A 130 9.09 -17.38 -5.00
CA GLU A 130 8.02 -18.32 -5.32
C GLU A 130 7.44 -18.07 -6.72
N PRO A 131 7.03 -19.10 -7.48
CA PRO A 131 6.62 -18.96 -8.88
C PRO A 131 5.60 -17.85 -9.13
N LYS A 132 4.59 -17.73 -8.26
CA LYS A 132 3.56 -16.68 -8.34
C LYS A 132 4.11 -15.28 -8.14
N VAL A 133 5.07 -15.10 -7.22
CA VAL A 133 5.74 -13.82 -6.99
C VAL A 133 6.69 -13.52 -8.15
N LYS A 134 7.43 -14.53 -8.62
CA LYS A 134 8.35 -14.41 -9.75
C LYS A 134 7.63 -13.99 -11.03
N ALA A 135 6.44 -14.53 -11.31
CA ALA A 135 5.60 -14.10 -12.43
C ALA A 135 5.27 -12.60 -12.35
N ARG A 136 4.79 -12.14 -11.19
CA ARG A 136 4.47 -10.71 -10.96
C ARG A 136 5.70 -9.82 -11.05
N VAL A 137 6.85 -10.27 -10.54
CA VAL A 137 8.12 -9.56 -10.65
C VAL A 137 8.53 -9.43 -12.12
N ASN A 138 8.39 -10.48 -12.92
CA ASN A 138 8.68 -10.45 -14.35
C ASN A 138 7.78 -9.45 -15.11
N VAL A 139 6.49 -9.33 -14.75
CA VAL A 139 5.62 -8.26 -15.28
C VAL A 139 6.16 -6.87 -14.93
N LEU A 140 6.52 -6.64 -13.66
CA LEU A 140 7.05 -5.35 -13.20
C LEU A 140 8.37 -4.98 -13.90
N ARG A 141 9.25 -5.96 -14.12
CA ARG A 141 10.48 -5.80 -14.90
C ARG A 141 10.18 -5.45 -16.35
N GLY A 142 9.20 -6.12 -16.96
CA GLY A 142 8.73 -5.81 -18.32
C GLY A 142 8.22 -4.37 -18.44
N ASP A 143 7.45 -3.91 -17.45
CA ASP A 143 7.01 -2.52 -17.38
C ASP A 143 8.15 -1.52 -17.21
N ALA A 144 9.17 -1.85 -16.40
CA ALA A 144 10.35 -1.01 -16.23
C ALA A 144 11.15 -0.90 -17.53
N TYR A 145 11.43 -2.03 -18.19
CA TYR A 145 12.10 -2.05 -19.50
C TYR A 145 11.31 -1.29 -20.56
N ARG A 146 9.98 -1.41 -20.58
CA ARG A 146 9.11 -0.63 -21.47
C ARG A 146 9.20 0.88 -21.18
N GLY A 147 9.24 1.28 -19.90
CA GLY A 147 9.46 2.67 -19.48
C GLY A 147 10.81 3.22 -19.95
N LEU A 148 11.83 2.37 -19.98
CA LEU A 148 13.17 2.67 -20.51
C LEU A 148 13.27 2.56 -22.04
N LYS A 149 12.17 2.26 -22.75
CA LYS A 149 12.12 1.99 -24.20
C LYS A 149 12.99 0.81 -24.65
N GLN A 150 13.33 -0.09 -23.74
CA GLN A 150 14.06 -1.34 -23.98
C GLN A 150 13.07 -2.46 -24.33
N PHE A 151 12.46 -2.36 -25.51
CA PHE A 151 11.27 -3.15 -25.86
C PHE A 151 11.54 -4.66 -25.98
N ASP A 152 12.73 -5.08 -26.38
CA ASP A 152 13.07 -6.50 -26.47
C ASP A 152 13.21 -7.13 -25.08
N GLN A 153 13.90 -6.47 -24.14
CA GLN A 153 13.95 -6.91 -22.75
C GLN A 153 12.58 -6.88 -22.08
N ALA A 154 11.74 -5.90 -22.43
CA ALA A 154 10.36 -5.85 -21.97
C ALA A 154 9.57 -7.08 -22.44
N ARG A 155 9.65 -7.42 -23.72
CA ARG A 155 9.01 -8.61 -24.31
C ARG A 155 9.45 -9.89 -23.62
N GLN A 156 10.77 -10.08 -23.45
CA GLN A 156 11.33 -11.24 -22.76
C GLN A 156 10.81 -11.36 -21.32
N SER A 157 10.72 -10.24 -20.60
CA SER A 157 10.23 -10.23 -19.22
C SER A 157 8.74 -10.59 -19.15
N TYR A 158 7.89 -10.05 -20.04
CA TYR A 158 6.49 -10.44 -20.10
C TYR A 158 6.30 -11.91 -20.49
N GLN A 159 7.09 -12.42 -21.45
CA GLN A 159 7.07 -13.84 -21.82
C GLN A 159 7.50 -14.74 -20.66
N ALA A 160 8.53 -14.34 -19.89
CA ALA A 160 8.96 -15.06 -18.70
C ALA A 160 7.89 -15.06 -17.59
N ALA A 161 7.05 -14.03 -17.51
CA ALA A 161 5.87 -14.06 -16.65
C ALA A 161 4.85 -15.10 -17.14
N LEU A 162 4.58 -15.14 -18.45
CA LEU A 162 3.63 -16.09 -19.06
C LEU A 162 4.12 -17.55 -19.03
N THR A 163 5.42 -17.80 -18.96
CA THR A 163 5.93 -19.16 -18.69
C THR A 163 5.53 -19.66 -17.30
N LEU A 164 5.41 -18.76 -16.33
CA LEU A 164 5.07 -19.08 -14.93
C LEU A 164 3.56 -19.03 -14.67
N ASP A 165 2.86 -18.11 -15.33
CA ASP A 165 1.41 -17.98 -15.32
C ASP A 165 0.91 -17.67 -16.74
N PRO A 166 0.54 -18.68 -17.54
CA PRO A 166 0.15 -18.52 -18.94
C PRO A 166 -1.08 -17.63 -19.16
N ARG A 167 -1.83 -17.32 -18.10
CA ARG A 167 -3.04 -16.50 -18.16
C ARG A 167 -2.87 -15.21 -17.35
N ASP A 168 -1.65 -14.76 -17.02
CA ASP A 168 -1.46 -13.49 -16.33
C ASP A 168 -1.93 -12.32 -17.24
N PRO A 169 -3.02 -11.62 -16.88
CA PRO A 169 -3.58 -10.58 -17.74
C PRO A 169 -2.65 -9.37 -17.86
N ALA A 170 -1.83 -9.09 -16.84
CA ALA A 170 -0.92 -7.95 -16.86
C ALA A 170 0.25 -8.17 -17.82
N ALA A 171 0.77 -9.39 -17.91
CA ALA A 171 1.78 -9.78 -18.90
C ALA A 171 1.22 -9.70 -20.34
N LEU A 172 0.01 -10.21 -20.57
CA LEU A 172 -0.67 -10.14 -21.87
C LEU A 172 -0.92 -8.68 -22.30
N VAL A 173 -1.40 -7.83 -21.38
CA VAL A 173 -1.54 -6.39 -21.61
C VAL A 173 -0.18 -5.73 -21.91
N GLY A 174 0.89 -6.16 -21.24
CA GLY A 174 2.25 -5.73 -21.52
C GLY A 174 2.67 -6.00 -22.97
N LEU A 175 2.45 -7.23 -23.45
CA LEU A 175 2.72 -7.62 -24.84
C LEU A 175 1.83 -6.89 -25.84
N ALA A 176 0.54 -6.70 -25.54
CA ALA A 176 -0.37 -5.91 -26.37
C ALA A 176 0.13 -4.47 -26.55
N LYS A 177 0.62 -3.84 -25.47
CA LYS A 177 1.21 -2.49 -25.52
C LYS A 177 2.47 -2.45 -26.38
N LEU A 178 3.32 -3.47 -26.33
CA LEU A 178 4.51 -3.55 -27.19
C LEU A 178 4.14 -3.74 -28.66
N ALA A 179 3.14 -4.59 -28.96
CA ALA A 179 2.64 -4.78 -30.32
C ALA A 179 2.04 -3.48 -30.89
N ALA A 180 1.28 -2.74 -30.07
CA ALA A 180 0.77 -1.43 -30.45
C ALA A 180 1.88 -0.42 -30.75
N ILE A 181 2.94 -0.37 -29.93
CA ILE A 181 4.12 0.47 -30.17
C ILE A 181 4.82 0.07 -31.50
N ALA A 182 4.84 -1.22 -31.82
CA ALA A 182 5.39 -1.75 -33.06
C ALA A 182 4.45 -1.56 -34.28
N SER A 183 3.31 -0.89 -34.12
CA SER A 183 2.28 -0.74 -35.16
C SER A 183 1.75 -2.06 -35.72
N ASP A 184 1.68 -3.09 -34.87
CA ASP A 184 1.09 -4.41 -35.18
C ASP A 184 -0.28 -4.56 -34.46
N PRO A 185 -1.37 -4.08 -35.06
CA PRO A 185 -2.70 -4.14 -34.45
C PRO A 185 -3.24 -5.57 -34.36
N GLY A 186 -2.78 -6.50 -35.22
CA GLY A 186 -3.23 -7.89 -35.21
C GLY A 186 -2.76 -8.61 -33.94
N SER A 187 -1.46 -8.54 -33.65
CA SER A 187 -0.91 -9.11 -32.41
C SER A 187 -1.45 -8.38 -31.18
N ALA A 188 -1.60 -7.05 -31.24
CA ALA A 188 -2.14 -6.27 -30.13
C ALA A 188 -3.57 -6.72 -29.77
N GLY A 189 -4.46 -6.86 -30.77
CA GLY A 189 -5.83 -7.34 -30.58
C GLY A 189 -5.87 -8.76 -30.03
N HIS A 190 -5.01 -9.65 -30.54
CA HIS A 190 -4.91 -11.02 -30.06
C HIS A 190 -4.54 -11.09 -28.56
N TYR A 191 -3.51 -10.36 -28.13
CA TYR A 191 -3.11 -10.34 -26.72
C TYR A 191 -4.17 -9.71 -25.81
N VAL A 192 -4.87 -8.66 -26.26
CA VAL A 192 -5.99 -8.08 -25.51
C VAL A 192 -7.12 -9.11 -25.34
N GLN A 193 -7.47 -9.84 -26.39
CA GLN A 193 -8.51 -10.88 -26.31
C GLN A 193 -8.14 -11.98 -25.33
N GLN A 194 -6.88 -12.40 -25.32
CA GLN A 194 -6.37 -13.37 -24.35
C GLN A 194 -6.45 -12.82 -22.91
N ALA A 195 -6.10 -11.54 -22.69
CA ALA A 195 -6.14 -10.92 -21.37
C ALA A 195 -7.57 -10.84 -20.82
N LEU A 196 -8.53 -10.43 -21.65
CA LEU A 196 -9.97 -10.39 -21.28
C LEU A 196 -10.51 -11.79 -20.98
N SER A 197 -10.12 -12.78 -21.79
CA SER A 197 -10.52 -14.17 -21.57
C SER A 197 -9.91 -14.77 -20.29
N ALA A 198 -8.78 -14.23 -19.82
CA ALA A 198 -8.13 -14.65 -18.59
C ALA A 198 -8.73 -14.03 -17.32
N ALA A 199 -9.40 -12.87 -17.44
CA ALA A 199 -10.01 -12.15 -16.32
C ALA A 199 -11.43 -11.65 -16.67
N PRO A 200 -12.41 -12.55 -16.83
CA PRO A 200 -13.75 -12.20 -17.30
C PRO A 200 -14.51 -11.24 -16.37
N ASP A 201 -14.14 -11.19 -15.08
CA ASP A 201 -14.80 -10.36 -14.06
C ASP A 201 -14.14 -8.98 -13.85
N ASN A 202 -13.13 -8.63 -14.66
CA ASN A 202 -12.42 -7.35 -14.58
C ASN A 202 -12.55 -6.63 -15.94
N PRO A 203 -13.64 -5.87 -16.16
CA PRO A 203 -13.99 -5.27 -17.45
C PRO A 203 -12.98 -4.20 -17.93
#